data_AF-W4S718-F1
#
_entry.id   AF-W4S718-F1
#
_cell.length_a   1.000
_cell.length_b   1.000
_cell.length_c   1.000
_cell.angle_alpha   90.00
_cell.angle_beta   90.00
_cell.angle_gamma   90.00
#
_symmetry.space_group_name_H-M   'P 1'
#
loop_
_entity.id
_entity.type
_entity.pdbx_description
1 polymer ?
#
loop_
_entity_poly.entity_id
_entity_poly.type
_entity_poly.pdbx_seq_one_letter_code
_entity_poly.pdbx_strand_id
1 'polypeptide(L)'
;MRRAYNAITGANDRYLWYRFDPPAQGLPLEGVLGGGDSGGPLVVQAQGAWRLIGLGSWITAVPEHALEAGFYGQLVYNVRISRYVTWIDDVMCAADGVSCAKN
;
A
#
# COMPACT_ATOMS: atom_id res chain seq x y z
N MET A 1 -14.04 -4.57 9.60
CA MET A 1 -13.04 -4.16 8.60
C MET A 1 -13.66 -4.33 7.21
N ARG A 2 -13.61 -3.31 6.34
CA ARG A 2 -14.02 -3.45 4.93
C ARG A 2 -12.76 -3.68 4.09
N ARG A 3 -12.80 -4.59 3.12
CA ARG A 3 -11.68 -4.92 2.23
C ARG A 3 -11.99 -4.41 0.83
N ALA A 4 -11.09 -3.62 0.27
CA ALA A 4 -11.11 -3.22 -1.14
C ALA A 4 -10.13 -4.07 -1.96
N TYR A 5 -10.40 -4.20 -3.27
CA TYR A 5 -9.54 -4.91 -4.21
C TYR A 5 -9.12 -3.97 -5.32
N ASN A 6 -7.82 -3.75 -5.47
CA ASN A 6 -7.25 -2.82 -6.44
C ASN A 6 -6.17 -3.52 -7.26
N ALA A 7 -5.91 -3.02 -8.47
CA ALA A 7 -4.77 -3.43 -9.29
C ALA A 7 -3.59 -2.47 -9.10
N ILE A 8 -2.40 -3.00 -8.79
CA ILE A 8 -1.19 -2.17 -8.76
C ILE A 8 -0.86 -1.74 -10.19
N THR A 9 -0.82 -0.43 -10.43
CA THR A 9 -0.60 0.17 -11.76
C THR A 9 0.79 0.76 -11.91
N GLY A 10 1.57 0.85 -10.83
CA GLY A 10 2.97 1.22 -10.92
C GLY A 10 3.73 1.13 -9.60
N ALA A 11 5.04 1.26 -9.69
CA ALA A 11 5.94 1.27 -8.55
C ALA A 11 7.23 2.04 -8.86
N ASN A 12 7.89 2.50 -7.81
CA ASN A 12 9.25 3.01 -7.80
C ASN A 12 9.98 2.51 -6.54
N ASP A 13 11.16 3.05 -6.27
CA ASP A 13 11.98 2.61 -5.14
C ASP A 13 11.28 2.76 -3.78
N ARG A 14 10.44 3.78 -3.61
CA ARG A 14 9.82 4.13 -2.32
C ARG A 14 8.36 3.72 -2.22
N TYR A 15 7.66 3.71 -3.34
CA TYR A 15 6.21 3.54 -3.36
C TYR A 15 5.76 2.53 -4.40
N LEU A 16 4.60 1.95 -4.13
CA LEU A 16 3.76 1.25 -5.09
C LEU A 16 2.37 1.88 -5.05
N TRP A 17 1.72 1.95 -6.21
CA TRP A 17 0.45 2.65 -6.33
C TRP A 17 -0.55 1.93 -7.21
N TYR A 18 -1.81 2.27 -6.97
CA TYR A 18 -2.96 1.89 -7.77
C TYR A 18 -3.80 3.13 -8.07
N ARG A 19 -4.64 3.06 -9.11
CA ARG A 19 -5.64 4.10 -9.42
C ARG A 19 -7.00 3.65 -8.92
N PHE A 20 -7.80 4.56 -8.37
CA PHE A 20 -9.21 4.29 -8.09
C PHE A 20 -10.01 4.54 -9.37
N ASP A 21 -10.50 3.47 -10.01
CA ASP A 21 -11.07 3.56 -11.34
C ASP A 21 -12.60 3.72 -11.33
N PRO A 22 -13.16 4.56 -12.23
CA PRO A 22 -14.60 4.63 -12.38
C PRO A 22 -15.12 3.33 -13.00
N PRO A 23 -16.40 2.96 -12.73
CA PRO A 23 -17.10 2.00 -13.57
C PRO A 23 -17.03 2.45 -15.04
N ALA A 24 -16.79 1.58 -16.02
CA ALA A 24 -16.67 0.11 -16.01
C ALA A 24 -15.21 -0.41 -15.98
N GLN A 25 -14.24 0.44 -15.64
CA GLN A 25 -12.81 0.11 -15.67
C GLN A 25 -12.33 -0.49 -14.34
N GLY A 26 -12.98 -0.12 -13.23
CA GLY A 26 -12.62 -0.59 -11.89
C GLY A 26 -12.99 -2.04 -11.59
N LEU A 27 -12.27 -2.62 -10.63
CA LEU A 27 -12.54 -3.96 -10.14
C LEU A 27 -13.82 -4.03 -9.29
N PRO A 28 -14.44 -5.22 -9.14
CA PRO A 28 -15.46 -5.43 -8.12
C PRO A 28 -14.89 -5.10 -6.74
N LEU A 29 -15.61 -4.26 -5.99
CA LEU A 29 -15.19 -3.80 -4.65
C LEU A 29 -13.84 -3.05 -4.67
N GLU A 30 -13.56 -2.32 -5.74
CA GLU A 30 -12.44 -1.37 -5.76
C GLU A 30 -12.67 -0.22 -4.76
N GLY A 31 -11.58 0.33 -4.24
CA GLY A 31 -11.67 1.34 -3.20
C GLY A 31 -10.39 2.10 -2.95
N VAL A 32 -10.56 3.33 -2.52
CA VAL A 32 -9.50 4.29 -2.21
C VAL A 32 -9.31 4.41 -0.70
N LEU A 33 -8.11 4.82 -0.27
CA LEU A 33 -7.84 5.14 1.14
C LEU A 33 -8.57 6.42 1.54
N GLY A 34 -9.09 6.45 2.77
CA GLY A 34 -9.60 7.63 3.43
C GLY A 34 -8.68 8.17 4.52
N GLY A 35 -9.06 9.30 5.11
CA GLY A 35 -8.38 9.84 6.29
C GLY A 35 -8.45 8.84 7.45
N GLY A 36 -7.28 8.54 8.04
CA GLY A 36 -7.15 7.55 9.12
C GLY A 36 -6.65 6.17 8.66
N ASP A 37 -6.65 5.90 7.36
CA ASP A 37 -6.12 4.63 6.82
C ASP A 37 -4.59 4.63 6.66
N SER A 38 -3.90 5.73 6.99
CA SER A 38 -2.44 5.84 6.92
C SER A 38 -1.77 4.77 7.81
N GLY A 39 -0.77 4.08 7.26
CA GLY A 39 -0.13 2.93 7.89
C GLY A 39 -0.90 1.61 7.73
N GLY A 40 -2.12 1.65 7.17
CA GLY A 40 -2.94 0.47 6.91
C GLY A 40 -2.28 -0.51 5.91
N PRO A 41 -2.54 -1.82 6.03
CA PRO A 41 -1.84 -2.83 5.25
C PRO A 41 -2.38 -2.95 3.82
N LEU A 42 -1.48 -2.95 2.84
CA LEU A 42 -1.74 -3.42 1.49
C LEU A 42 -1.09 -4.80 1.30
N VAL A 43 -1.93 -5.80 1.02
CA VAL A 43 -1.51 -7.21 0.98
C VAL A 43 -1.81 -7.87 -0.35
N VAL A 44 -1.00 -8.86 -0.73
CA VAL A 44 -1.26 -9.75 -1.87
C VAL A 44 -1.26 -11.20 -1.42
N GLN A 45 -2.02 -12.05 -2.08
CA GLN A 45 -1.92 -13.49 -1.89
C GLN A 45 -0.84 -14.05 -2.83
N ALA A 46 0.20 -14.65 -2.27
CA ALA A 46 1.28 -15.28 -3.03
C ALA A 46 1.73 -16.56 -2.34
N GLN A 47 1.84 -17.65 -3.12
CA GLN A 47 2.25 -18.97 -2.62
C GLN A 47 1.39 -19.46 -1.43
N GLY A 48 0.07 -19.25 -1.50
CA GLY A 48 -0.87 -19.68 -0.45
C GLY A 48 -0.90 -18.80 0.81
N ALA A 49 -0.08 -17.74 0.90
CA ALA A 49 -0.02 -16.84 2.06
C ALA A 49 -0.32 -15.39 1.67
N TRP A 50 -0.87 -14.63 2.63
CA TRP A 50 -0.98 -13.17 2.51
C TRP A 50 0.36 -12.53 2.85
N ARG A 51 0.86 -11.67 1.95
CA ARG A 51 2.12 -10.92 2.13
C ARG A 51 1.83 -9.44 2.20
N LEU A 52 2.41 -8.78 3.20
CA LEU A 52 2.41 -7.32 3.29
C LEU A 52 3.37 -6.75 2.24
N ILE A 53 2.82 -6.04 1.27
CA ILE A 53 3.62 -5.42 0.21
C ILE A 53 3.73 -3.90 0.37
N GLY A 54 2.75 -3.28 1.03
CA GLY A 54 2.75 -1.85 1.23
C GLY A 54 2.01 -1.37 2.46
N LEU A 55 2.25 -0.11 2.82
CA LEU A 55 1.53 0.61 3.87
C LEU A 55 0.90 1.86 3.27
N GLY A 56 -0.40 2.07 3.50
CA GLY A 56 -1.12 3.24 3.03
C GLY A 56 -0.42 4.52 3.46
N SER A 57 -0.16 5.44 2.51
CA SER A 57 0.63 6.64 2.80
C SER A 57 -0.13 7.90 2.45
N TRP A 58 -0.39 8.13 1.16
CA TRP A 58 -1.06 9.35 0.68
C TRP A 58 -1.77 9.11 -0.65
N ILE A 59 -2.64 10.05 -1.03
CA ILE A 59 -3.38 10.03 -2.29
C ILE A 59 -3.06 11.28 -3.10
N THR A 60 -3.18 11.21 -4.43
CA THR A 60 -3.10 12.42 -5.27
C THR A 60 -4.36 13.24 -5.18
N ALA A 61 -4.22 14.56 -5.35
CA ALA A 61 -5.37 15.40 -5.64
C ALA A 61 -5.92 15.10 -7.04
N VAL A 62 -7.22 15.31 -7.23
CA VAL A 62 -7.86 15.39 -8.55
C VAL A 62 -8.37 16.82 -8.79
N PRO A 63 -8.60 17.26 -10.04
CA PRO A 63 -8.92 18.67 -10.31
C PRO A 63 -10.17 19.19 -9.58
N GLU A 64 -11.17 18.33 -9.39
CA GLU A 64 -12.45 18.68 -8.77
C GLU A 64 -12.41 18.64 -7.24
N HIS A 65 -11.47 17.90 -6.67
CA HIS A 65 -11.37 17.62 -5.23
C HIS A 65 -9.90 17.45 -4.85
N ALA A 66 -9.42 18.26 -3.89
CA ALA A 66 -8.03 18.27 -3.45
C ALA A 66 -7.59 16.93 -2.81
N LEU A 67 -7.01 16.93 -1.62
CA LEU A 67 -6.67 15.68 -0.90
C LEU A 67 -7.91 15.00 -0.26
N GLU A 68 -9.11 15.30 -0.75
CA GLU A 68 -10.34 14.64 -0.33
C GLU A 68 -10.39 13.25 -0.96
N ALA A 69 -10.64 12.22 -0.17
CA ALA A 69 -10.72 10.84 -0.65
C ALA A 69 -12.08 10.53 -1.27
N GLY A 70 -12.13 9.56 -2.18
CA GLY A 70 -13.39 9.01 -2.71
C GLY A 70 -13.64 9.30 -4.18
N PHE A 71 -12.66 9.88 -4.89
CA PHE A 71 -12.84 10.34 -6.27
C PHE A 71 -12.08 9.49 -7.26
N TYR A 72 -12.75 9.15 -8.36
CA TYR A 72 -12.14 8.39 -9.44
C TYR A 72 -10.97 9.14 -10.08
N GLY A 73 -9.98 8.39 -10.53
CA GLY A 73 -8.73 8.91 -11.07
C GLY A 73 -7.65 9.18 -10.00
N GLN A 74 -7.99 9.16 -8.71
CA GLN A 74 -6.99 9.29 -7.64
C GLN A 74 -6.01 8.13 -7.67
N LEU A 75 -4.72 8.46 -7.57
CA LEU A 75 -3.67 7.48 -7.30
C LEU A 75 -3.46 7.36 -5.80
N VAL A 76 -3.38 6.13 -5.31
CA VAL A 76 -3.06 5.81 -3.93
C VAL A 76 -1.62 5.33 -3.86
N TYR A 77 -0.78 6.05 -3.12
CA TYR A 77 0.61 5.70 -2.89
C TYR A 77 0.76 4.96 -1.55
N ASN A 78 1.41 3.80 -1.62
CA ASN A 78 1.72 2.96 -0.49
C ASN A 78 3.23 2.84 -0.36
N VAL A 79 3.77 2.94 0.85
CA VAL A 79 5.21 2.70 1.11
C VAL A 79 5.54 1.27 0.68
N ARG A 80 6.53 1.09 -0.19
CA ARG A 80 6.92 -0.22 -0.72
C ARG A 80 7.74 -0.99 0.31
N ILE A 81 7.13 -1.97 0.98
CA ILE A 81 7.75 -2.70 2.10
C ILE A 81 9.05 -3.40 1.70
N SER A 82 9.13 -3.95 0.49
CA SER A 82 10.35 -4.63 0.01
C SER A 82 11.59 -3.74 0.01
N ARG A 83 11.46 -2.41 -0.02
CA ARG A 83 12.57 -1.47 0.11
C ARG A 83 13.17 -1.44 1.52
N TYR A 84 12.37 -1.78 2.54
CA TYR A 84 12.66 -1.59 3.96
C TYR A 84 12.83 -2.92 4.72
N VAL A 85 12.74 -4.08 4.06
CA VAL A 85 12.85 -5.40 4.72
C VAL A 85 14.12 -5.51 5.55
N THR A 86 15.29 -5.17 5.00
CA THR A 86 16.56 -5.20 5.74
C THR A 86 16.52 -4.32 6.99
N TRP A 87 15.93 -3.13 6.90
CA TRP A 87 15.82 -2.24 8.06
C TRP A 87 14.85 -2.79 9.11
N ILE A 88 13.73 -3.36 8.68
CA ILE A 88 12.77 -4.01 9.59
C ILE A 88 13.46 -5.16 10.32
N ASP A 89 14.15 -6.04 9.59
CA ASP A 89 14.88 -7.18 10.16
C ASP A 89 15.94 -6.68 11.16
N ASP A 90 16.78 -5.71 10.77
CA ASP A 90 17.80 -5.14 11.65
C ASP A 90 17.22 -4.58 12.96
N VAL A 91 16.09 -3.86 12.89
CA VAL A 91 15.42 -3.28 14.08
C VAL A 91 14.81 -4.36 14.97
N MET A 92 14.15 -5.36 14.40
CA MET A 92 13.57 -6.47 15.17
C MET A 92 14.66 -7.28 15.85
N CYS A 93 15.74 -7.59 15.14
CA CYS A 93 16.89 -8.30 15.69
C CYS A 93 17.57 -7.55 16.83
N ALA A 94 17.77 -6.24 16.68
CA ALA A 94 18.32 -5.40 17.74
C ALA A 94 17.41 -5.37 18.99
N ALA A 95 16.09 -5.38 18.80
CA ALA A 95 15.13 -5.40 19.90
C ALA A 95 15.12 -6.74 20.65
N ASP A 96 15.30 -7.85 19.94
CA ASP A 96 15.29 -9.21 20.51
C ASP A 96 16.62 -9.62 21.18
N GLY A 97 17.67 -8.79 21.09
CA GLY A 97 18.98 -9.08 21.66
C GLY A 97 19.73 -10.23 20.98
N VAL A 98 19.30 -10.63 19.77
CA VAL A 98 19.90 -11.72 18.99
C VAL A 98 20.70 -11.16 17.82
N SER A 99 21.88 -11.72 17.57
CA SER A 99 22.66 -11.47 16.34
C SER A 99 21.98 -12.14 15.15
N CYS A 100 21.40 -11.37 14.24
CA CYS A 100 20.86 -11.91 12.99
C CYS A 100 21.92 -12.06 11.91
N ALA A 101 21.82 -13.16 11.14
CA ALA A 101 22.60 -13.33 9.92
C ALA A 101 22.07 -12.35 8.86
N LYS A 102 22.96 -11.56 8.26
CA LYS A 102 22.60 -10.66 7.16
C LYS A 102 22.42 -11.48 5.88
N ASN A 103 21.27 -11.33 5.23
CA ASN A 103 21.01 -11.87 3.89
C ASN A 103 21.75 -11.08 2.81
#